data_AF-A0A066VJH1-F1
#
_entry.id   AF-A0A066VJH1-F1
#
_cell.length_a   1.000
_cell.length_b   1.000
_cell.length_c   1.000
_cell.angle_alpha   90.00
_cell.angle_beta   90.00
_cell.angle_gamma   90.00
#
_symmetry.space_group_name_H-M   'P 1'
#
loop_
_entity.id
_entity.type
_entity.pdbx_description
1 polymer ?
#
loop_
_entity_poly.entity_id
_entity_poly.type
_entity_poly.pdbx_seq_one_letter_code
_entity_poly.pdbx_strand_id
1 'polypeptide(L)'
;MALPIYVPIGYIVFLLVSLSTFSRIYRRRSAQRVVCDVGSQPWFPDGHPERDIYQSLVSAAAQNAVPDETNGTQGGSSSRGPQPPMIPDHVLKAALLNRAMADVRRIMRMRDDKQALQQLLQKGSLGDETMERFQLAEKELEAEILDVVSEANTFKEGWGQIIFPSASEMVAHLKHKEIYYGIKDQRETEIRKLQKEGKPVPKPTVELPPLVTPPGTTIQVQAPQQANGAPSPLPPGAVLSGAQPLPPAGAADAGTPTGTGQQQIKMQLPPQIAAAIQANGGQITPQMLPAIAQANGGQLPPPLLAMVQQAQMQAQALAAQQQQAEGSLLPPSPGSKAAKVEDAGEDD
;
A
#
# COMPACT_ATOMS: atom_id res chain seq x y z
N MET A 1 -0.35 73.62 -9.91
CA MET A 1 1.00 73.01 -9.91
C MET A 1 0.81 71.50 -10.03
N ALA A 2 0.98 70.92 -11.22
CA ALA A 2 0.86 69.47 -11.40
C ALA A 2 2.08 68.77 -10.77
N LEU A 3 1.86 67.80 -9.89
CA LEU A 3 2.94 66.97 -9.36
C LEU A 3 3.47 66.09 -10.49
N PRO A 4 4.80 65.99 -10.68
CA PRO A 4 5.37 65.21 -11.76
C PRO A 4 5.03 63.73 -11.60
N ILE A 5 4.56 63.09 -12.69
CA ILE A 5 4.15 61.68 -12.75
C ILE A 5 5.26 60.70 -12.30
N TYR A 6 6.52 61.13 -12.34
CA TYR A 6 7.67 60.36 -11.86
C TYR A 6 7.67 60.14 -10.35
N VAL A 7 7.04 61.02 -9.56
CA VAL A 7 6.96 60.92 -8.10
C VAL A 7 6.19 59.66 -7.65
N PRO A 8 4.94 59.42 -8.10
CA PRO A 8 4.22 58.19 -7.73
C PRO A 8 4.89 56.93 -8.30
N ILE A 9 5.48 56.99 -9.49
CA ILE A 9 6.21 55.86 -10.09
C ILE A 9 7.45 55.52 -9.24
N GLY A 10 8.23 56.52 -8.84
CA GLY A 10 9.39 56.35 -7.97
C GLY A 10 9.04 55.73 -6.62
N TYR A 11 7.90 56.13 -6.03
CA TYR A 11 7.40 55.55 -4.79
C TYR A 11 7.08 54.06 -4.93
N ILE A 12 6.41 53.65 -6.01
CA ILE A 12 6.09 52.23 -6.27
C ILE A 12 7.38 51.42 -6.48
N VAL A 13 8.33 51.93 -7.26
CA VAL A 13 9.62 51.24 -7.47
C VAL A 13 10.37 51.07 -6.15
N PHE A 14 10.41 52.11 -5.31
CA PHE A 14 11.04 52.03 -3.99
C PHE A 14 10.35 51.00 -3.08
N LEU A 15 9.01 50.95 -3.07
CA LEU A 15 8.26 49.92 -2.35
C LEU A 15 8.56 48.51 -2.86
N LEU A 16 8.63 48.31 -4.18
CA LEU A 16 8.95 46.99 -4.75
C LEU A 16 10.38 46.57 -4.45
N VAL A 17 11.35 47.48 -4.50
CA VAL A 17 12.76 47.18 -4.17
C VAL A 17 12.93 46.86 -2.69
N SER A 18 12.31 47.65 -1.81
CA SER A 18 12.36 47.38 -0.35
C SER A 18 11.62 46.09 0.02
N LEU A 19 10.44 45.84 -0.55
CA LEU A 19 9.69 44.60 -0.35
C LEU A 19 10.44 43.38 -0.90
N SER A 20 11.06 43.49 -2.07
CA SER A 20 11.85 42.41 -2.67
C SER A 20 13.09 42.10 -1.83
N THR A 21 13.80 43.13 -1.36
CA THR A 21 14.97 42.97 -0.48
C THR A 21 14.58 42.30 0.83
N PHE A 22 13.51 42.76 1.48
CA PHE A 22 13.00 42.17 2.71
C PHE A 22 12.52 40.74 2.50
N SER A 23 11.76 40.46 1.43
CA SER A 23 11.27 39.12 1.07
C SER A 23 12.42 38.15 0.83
N ARG A 24 13.49 38.60 0.16
CA ARG A 24 14.68 37.77 -0.12
C ARG A 24 15.46 37.46 1.16
N ILE A 25 15.65 38.43 2.04
CA ILE A 25 16.33 38.25 3.34
C ILE A 25 15.50 37.36 4.26
N TYR A 26 14.19 37.61 4.37
CA TYR A 26 13.28 36.81 5.18
C TYR A 26 13.23 35.37 4.69
N ARG A 27 13.01 35.13 3.39
CA ARG A 27 13.01 33.77 2.83
C ARG A 27 14.34 33.06 3.01
N ARG A 28 15.48 33.76 2.84
CA ARG A 28 16.81 33.18 3.09
C ARG A 28 16.97 32.76 4.55
N ARG A 29 16.53 33.59 5.50
CA ARG A 29 16.58 33.28 6.93
C ARG A 29 15.62 32.16 7.32
N SER A 30 14.39 32.16 6.78
CA SER A 30 13.41 31.09 7.00
C SER A 30 13.93 29.76 6.47
N ALA A 31 14.49 29.73 5.25
CA ALA A 31 15.11 28.53 4.70
C ALA A 31 16.30 28.04 5.55
N GLN A 32 17.12 28.95 6.07
CA GLN A 32 18.23 28.58 6.98
C GLN A 32 17.75 28.00 8.30
N ARG A 33 16.62 28.46 8.86
CA ARG A 33 16.03 27.85 10.07
C ARG A 33 15.58 26.42 9.80
N VAL A 34 14.95 26.18 8.65
CA VAL A 34 14.54 24.83 8.26
C VAL A 34 15.76 23.92 8.08
N VAL A 35 16.85 24.42 7.49
CA VAL A 35 18.07 23.61 7.32
C VAL A 35 18.79 23.35 8.66
N CYS A 36 18.92 24.37 9.51
CA CYS A 36 19.70 24.26 10.76
C CYS A 36 18.91 23.63 11.92
N ASP A 37 17.65 24.03 12.13
CA ASP A 37 16.86 23.61 13.30
C ASP A 37 16.04 22.35 12.99
N VAL A 38 15.41 22.31 11.81
CA VAL A 38 14.59 21.17 11.34
C VAL A 38 15.47 20.08 10.72
N GLY A 39 16.54 20.45 10.02
CA GLY A 39 17.47 19.50 9.36
C GLY A 39 18.59 18.94 10.23
N SER A 40 18.82 19.46 11.45
CA SER A 40 19.91 18.96 12.32
C SER A 40 19.65 17.59 12.94
N GLN A 41 18.40 17.13 12.94
CA GLN A 41 18.02 15.79 13.38
C GLN A 41 17.28 15.09 12.23
N PRO A 42 17.92 14.17 11.50
CA PRO A 42 17.22 13.37 10.48
C PRO A 42 16.09 12.58 11.15
N TRP A 43 14.94 12.47 10.46
CA TRP A 43 13.78 11.75 11.00
C TRP A 43 14.10 10.28 11.33
N PHE A 44 15.03 9.69 10.56
CA PHE A 44 15.56 8.35 10.81
C PHE A 44 16.98 8.46 11.37
N PRO A 45 17.19 8.20 12.68
CA PRO A 45 18.49 8.37 13.33
C PRO A 45 19.53 7.34 12.85
N ASP A 46 19.07 6.18 12.40
CA ASP A 46 19.91 5.05 11.96
C ASP A 46 20.60 5.29 10.60
N GLY A 47 20.33 6.43 9.94
CA GLY A 47 20.85 6.71 8.60
C GLY A 47 20.31 5.72 7.57
N HIS A 48 21.00 5.57 6.43
CA HIS A 48 20.63 4.58 5.40
C HIS A 48 21.80 3.64 5.10
N PRO A 49 22.09 2.66 5.97
CA PRO A 49 23.27 1.81 5.84
C PRO A 49 23.25 0.97 4.56
N GLU A 50 22.09 0.51 4.10
CA GLU A 50 21.96 -0.28 2.87
C GLU A 50 22.33 0.53 1.61
N ARG A 51 21.99 1.83 1.59
CA ARG A 51 22.40 2.75 0.53
C ARG A 51 23.90 2.97 0.57
N ASP A 52 24.46 3.23 1.74
CA ASP A 52 25.89 3.49 1.90
C ASP A 52 26.72 2.25 1.50
N ILE A 53 26.24 1.04 1.83
CA ILE A 53 26.81 -0.22 1.35
C ILE A 53 26.76 -0.29 -0.17
N TYR A 54 25.60 -0.03 -0.77
CA TYR A 54 25.45 -0.06 -2.23
C TYR A 54 26.39 0.95 -2.93
N GLN A 55 26.44 2.20 -2.47
CA GLN A 55 27.33 3.22 -3.02
C GLN A 55 28.81 2.86 -2.83
N SER A 56 29.18 2.23 -1.70
CA SER A 56 30.53 1.71 -1.50
C SER A 56 30.87 0.60 -2.49
N LEU A 57 29.92 -0.27 -2.81
CA LEU A 57 30.10 -1.33 -3.80
C LEU A 57 30.20 -0.78 -5.22
N VAL A 58 29.37 0.22 -5.58
CA VAL A 58 29.41 0.89 -6.88
C VAL A 58 30.72 1.65 -7.06
N SER A 59 31.15 2.41 -6.06
CA SER A 59 32.43 3.15 -6.11
C SER A 59 33.63 2.21 -6.16
N ALA A 60 33.63 1.10 -5.42
CA ALA A 60 34.64 0.07 -5.53
C ALA A 60 34.62 -0.61 -6.92
N ALA A 61 33.45 -0.90 -7.47
CA ALA A 61 33.32 -1.46 -8.82
C ALA A 61 33.86 -0.49 -9.89
N ALA A 62 33.58 0.81 -9.76
CA ALA A 62 34.07 1.84 -10.67
C ALA A 62 35.60 2.00 -10.62
N GLN A 63 36.20 1.92 -9.43
CA GLN A 63 37.66 1.97 -9.25
C GLN A 63 38.37 0.77 -9.89
N ASN A 64 37.75 -0.41 -9.83
CA ASN A 64 38.30 -1.65 -10.38
C ASN A 64 38.09 -1.77 -11.90
N ALA A 65 37.26 -0.91 -12.50
CA ALA A 65 36.99 -0.90 -13.95
C ALA A 65 38.05 -0.16 -14.77
N VAL A 66 39.05 0.49 -14.12
CA VAL A 66 40.18 1.11 -14.82
C VAL A 66 41.12 0.01 -15.30
N PRO A 67 41.24 -0.22 -16.62
CA PRO A 67 42.24 -1.15 -17.15
C PRO A 67 43.62 -0.53 -16.92
N ASP A 68 44.53 -1.29 -16.31
CA ASP A 68 45.97 -1.00 -16.24
C ASP A 68 46.54 -1.04 -17.67
N GLU A 69 46.38 0.04 -18.44
CA GLU A 69 46.90 0.20 -19.82
C GLU A 69 48.33 0.79 -19.86
N THR A 70 49.09 0.74 -18.76
CA THR A 70 50.45 1.31 -18.69
C THR A 70 51.57 0.35 -18.29
N ASN A 71 51.36 -0.97 -18.33
CA ASN A 71 52.45 -1.94 -18.17
C ASN A 71 53.00 -2.48 -19.49
N GLY A 72 53.62 -1.60 -20.27
CA GLY A 72 54.67 -1.96 -21.21
C GLY A 72 56.03 -1.78 -20.53
N THR A 73 56.73 -2.90 -20.28
CA THR A 73 58.17 -3.05 -19.92
C THR A 73 58.42 -3.60 -18.51
N GLN A 74 59.04 -4.78 -18.51
CA GLN A 74 59.39 -5.63 -17.37
C GLN A 74 60.44 -4.97 -16.45
N GLY A 75 60.27 -5.16 -15.13
CA GLY A 75 61.36 -5.06 -14.17
C GLY A 75 60.95 -4.57 -12.78
N GLY A 76 60.98 -5.46 -11.78
CA GLY A 76 61.06 -5.08 -10.36
C GLY A 76 59.91 -5.59 -9.49
N SER A 77 60.15 -6.73 -8.84
CA SER A 77 59.39 -7.27 -7.72
C SER A 77 59.29 -6.29 -6.55
N SER A 78 58.07 -5.97 -6.09
CA SER A 78 57.60 -6.01 -4.70
C SER A 78 56.33 -5.16 -4.53
N SER A 79 55.34 -5.72 -3.82
CA SER A 79 54.05 -5.13 -3.44
C SER A 79 53.00 -4.90 -4.53
N ARG A 80 52.67 -5.93 -5.33
CA ARG A 80 51.29 -6.05 -5.86
C ARG A 80 50.45 -6.66 -4.75
N GLY A 81 49.72 -5.82 -4.00
CA GLY A 81 48.70 -6.30 -3.07
C GLY A 81 47.66 -7.17 -3.80
N PRO A 82 46.79 -7.90 -3.07
CA PRO A 82 45.75 -8.70 -3.70
C PRO A 82 44.95 -7.83 -4.66
N GLN A 83 44.93 -8.17 -5.96
CA GLN A 83 44.07 -7.50 -6.92
C GLN A 83 42.65 -7.57 -6.40
N PRO A 84 41.95 -6.44 -6.19
CA PRO A 84 40.60 -6.45 -5.66
C PRO A 84 39.72 -7.29 -6.61
N PRO A 85 38.96 -8.26 -6.08
CA PRO A 85 38.10 -9.09 -6.91
C PRO A 85 37.05 -8.19 -7.59
N MET A 86 36.91 -8.33 -8.92
CA MET A 86 35.87 -7.63 -9.66
C MET A 86 34.50 -7.97 -9.04
N ILE A 87 33.77 -6.95 -8.60
CA ILE A 87 32.47 -7.14 -7.93
C ILE A 87 31.46 -7.60 -8.98
N PRO A 88 30.82 -8.76 -8.81
CA PRO A 88 29.91 -9.28 -9.82
C PRO A 88 28.53 -8.58 -9.76
N ASP A 89 27.89 -8.41 -10.93
CA ASP A 89 26.63 -7.67 -11.08
C ASP A 89 25.47 -8.18 -10.21
N HIS A 90 25.43 -9.49 -9.92
CA HIS A 90 24.37 -10.05 -9.08
C HIS A 90 24.46 -9.55 -7.62
N VAL A 91 25.66 -9.21 -7.14
CA VAL A 91 25.87 -8.61 -5.81
C VAL A 91 25.35 -7.18 -5.81
N LEU A 92 25.58 -6.40 -6.87
CA LEU A 92 25.03 -5.04 -7.00
C LEU A 92 23.51 -5.06 -7.07
N LYS A 93 22.92 -5.98 -7.85
CA LYS A 93 21.46 -6.16 -7.93
C LYS A 93 20.86 -6.59 -6.58
N ALA A 94 21.53 -7.48 -5.85
CA ALA A 94 21.10 -7.89 -4.51
C ALA A 94 21.23 -6.75 -3.49
N ALA A 95 22.29 -5.94 -3.57
CA ALA A 95 22.47 -4.76 -2.74
C ALA A 95 21.40 -3.70 -3.00
N LEU A 96 21.08 -3.42 -4.27
CA LEU A 96 19.99 -2.52 -4.66
C LEU A 96 18.63 -3.02 -4.15
N LEU A 97 18.39 -4.33 -4.18
CA LEU A 97 17.17 -4.92 -3.61
C LEU A 97 17.11 -4.78 -2.09
N ASN A 98 18.24 -4.91 -1.38
CA ASN A 98 18.32 -4.63 0.06
C ASN A 98 18.03 -3.16 0.39
N ARG A 99 18.56 -2.22 -0.43
CA ARG A 99 18.22 -0.79 -0.35
C ARG A 99 16.71 -0.57 -0.49
N ALA A 100 16.10 -1.12 -1.54
CA ALA A 100 14.65 -1.04 -1.76
C ALA A 100 13.82 -1.66 -0.60
N MET A 101 14.27 -2.76 0.00
CA MET A 101 13.60 -3.35 1.18
C MET A 101 13.65 -2.43 2.40
N ALA A 102 14.77 -1.73 2.63
CA ALA A 102 14.88 -0.75 3.70
C ALA A 102 13.93 0.44 3.47
N ASP A 103 13.86 0.94 2.23
CA ASP A 103 12.91 1.97 1.84
C ASP A 103 11.46 1.54 2.08
N VAL A 104 11.08 0.30 1.73
CA VAL A 104 9.72 -0.21 2.00
C VAL A 104 9.40 -0.19 3.50
N ARG A 105 10.31 -0.65 4.36
CA ARG A 105 10.10 -0.60 5.82
C ARG A 105 9.92 0.85 6.29
N ARG A 106 10.69 1.77 5.72
CA ARG A 106 10.64 3.19 6.02
C ARG A 106 9.31 3.82 5.57
N ILE A 107 8.81 3.46 4.37
CA ILE A 107 7.50 3.87 3.85
C ILE A 107 6.38 3.40 4.79
N MET A 108 6.40 2.13 5.21
CA MET A 108 5.39 1.59 6.11
C MET A 108 5.35 2.36 7.42
N ARG A 109 6.52 2.62 8.01
CA ARG A 109 6.64 3.41 9.24
C ARG A 109 6.17 4.85 9.05
N MET A 110 6.60 5.54 7.98
CA MET A 110 6.18 6.91 7.71
C MET A 110 4.67 7.03 7.51
N ARG A 111 4.04 6.06 6.83
CA ARG A 111 2.58 6.07 6.63
C ARG A 111 1.83 5.96 7.95
N ASP A 112 2.29 5.06 8.83
CA ASP A 112 1.67 4.85 10.15
C ASP A 112 1.90 6.08 11.06
N ASP A 113 3.11 6.65 11.04
CA ASP A 113 3.46 7.89 11.76
C ASP A 113 2.64 9.09 11.25
N LYS A 114 2.39 9.22 9.94
CA LYS A 114 1.59 10.31 9.35
C LYS A 114 0.19 10.39 9.95
N GLN A 115 -0.46 9.23 10.09
CA GLN A 115 -1.81 9.14 10.66
C GLN A 115 -1.81 9.53 12.14
N ALA A 116 -0.82 9.06 12.91
CA ALA A 116 -0.69 9.41 14.32
C ALA A 116 -0.39 10.92 14.51
N LEU A 117 0.56 11.47 13.76
CA LEU A 117 0.96 12.88 13.84
C LEU A 117 -0.18 13.83 13.51
N GLN A 118 -0.99 13.53 12.49
CA GLN A 118 -2.16 14.33 12.14
C GLN A 118 -3.16 14.42 13.31
N GLN A 119 -3.38 13.31 14.02
CA GLN A 119 -4.26 13.31 15.20
C GLN A 119 -3.66 14.10 16.36
N LEU A 120 -2.35 14.03 16.58
CA LEU A 120 -1.66 14.79 17.64
C LEU A 120 -1.61 16.28 17.34
N LEU A 121 -1.42 16.66 16.07
CA LEU A 121 -1.42 18.06 15.64
C LEU A 121 -2.78 18.72 15.91
N GLN A 122 -3.88 18.02 15.60
CA GLN A 122 -5.23 18.54 15.88
C GLN A 122 -5.49 18.71 17.39
N LYS A 123 -4.82 17.93 18.24
CA LYS A 123 -4.87 18.07 19.71
C LYS A 123 -3.99 19.20 20.25
N GLY A 124 -3.15 19.81 19.42
CA GLY A 124 -2.22 20.88 19.82
C GLY A 124 -1.06 20.39 20.69
N SER A 125 -0.89 19.08 20.88
CA SER A 125 0.21 18.50 21.67
C SER A 125 1.52 18.37 20.89
N LEU A 126 1.52 18.72 19.60
CA LEU A 126 2.65 18.62 18.68
C LEU A 126 2.81 19.95 17.95
N GLY A 127 4.04 20.47 17.90
CA GLY A 127 4.34 21.73 17.21
C GLY A 127 4.38 21.57 15.69
N ASP A 128 4.07 22.65 14.97
CA ASP A 128 4.11 22.69 13.49
C ASP A 128 5.50 22.36 12.92
N GLU A 129 6.57 22.64 13.65
CA GLU A 129 7.95 22.30 13.28
C GLU A 129 8.16 20.80 13.07
N THR A 130 7.52 19.95 13.87
CA THR A 130 7.64 18.49 13.77
C THR A 130 6.91 18.00 12.53
N MET A 131 5.78 18.62 12.20
CA MET A 131 5.05 18.34 10.98
C MET A 131 5.83 18.78 9.73
N GLU A 132 6.54 19.91 9.81
CA GLU A 132 7.46 20.36 8.75
C GLU A 132 8.65 19.39 8.59
N ARG A 133 9.28 18.95 9.69
CA ARG A 133 10.35 17.92 9.68
C ARG A 133 9.88 16.62 9.04
N PHE A 134 8.68 16.17 9.41
CA PHE A 134 8.08 14.97 8.85
C PHE A 134 7.88 15.09 7.33
N GLN A 135 7.36 16.22 6.85
CA GLN A 135 7.19 16.47 5.40
C GLN A 135 8.52 16.54 4.65
N LEU A 136 9.56 17.10 5.27
CA LEU A 136 10.91 17.10 4.70
C LEU A 136 11.43 15.67 4.53
N ALA A 137 11.28 14.84 5.57
CA ALA A 137 11.69 13.43 5.54
C ALA A 137 10.86 12.61 4.54
N GLU A 138 9.56 12.90 4.39
CA GLU A 138 8.70 12.28 3.36
C GLU A 138 9.24 12.58 1.96
N LYS A 139 9.63 13.84 1.68
CA LYS A 139 10.24 14.23 0.40
C LYS A 139 11.63 13.61 0.18
N GLU A 140 12.43 13.49 1.23
CA GLU A 140 13.73 12.81 1.16
C GLU A 140 13.55 11.33 0.79
N LEU A 141 12.57 10.64 1.40
CA LEU A 141 12.23 9.26 1.07
C LEU A 141 11.67 9.12 -0.35
N GLU A 142 10.83 10.05 -0.81
CA GLU A 142 10.35 10.08 -2.20
C GLU A 142 11.50 10.24 -3.20
N ALA A 143 12.48 11.10 -2.91
CA ALA A 143 13.66 11.28 -3.75
C ALA A 143 14.51 10.00 -3.80
N GLU A 144 14.70 9.34 -2.66
CA GLU A 144 15.42 8.07 -2.55
C GLU A 144 14.72 6.96 -3.38
N ILE A 145 13.38 6.86 -3.29
CA ILE A 145 12.59 5.91 -4.08
C ILE A 145 12.79 6.15 -5.58
N LEU A 146 12.74 7.41 -6.03
CA LEU A 146 12.96 7.75 -7.44
C LEU A 146 14.37 7.41 -7.91
N ASP A 147 15.38 7.62 -7.05
CA ASP A 147 16.76 7.25 -7.32
C ASP A 147 16.88 5.73 -7.52
N VAL A 148 16.34 4.93 -6.59
CA VAL A 148 16.31 3.46 -6.68
C VAL A 148 15.60 2.96 -7.94
N VAL A 149 14.46 3.56 -8.31
CA VAL A 149 13.74 3.21 -9.56
C VAL A 149 14.62 3.51 -10.78
N SER A 150 15.28 4.68 -10.79
CA SER A 150 16.14 5.07 -11.91
C SER A 150 17.35 4.15 -12.04
N GLU A 151 18.02 3.81 -10.94
CA GLU A 151 19.14 2.88 -10.89
C GLU A 151 18.72 1.46 -11.31
N ALA A 152 17.57 0.98 -10.85
CA ALA A 152 17.04 -0.33 -11.25
C ALA A 152 16.85 -0.41 -12.79
N ASN A 153 16.38 0.68 -13.40
CA ASN A 153 16.23 0.76 -14.85
C ASN A 153 17.58 0.78 -15.59
N THR A 154 18.67 1.24 -14.96
CA THR A 154 20.02 1.14 -15.55
C THR A 154 20.52 -0.31 -15.63
N PHE A 155 20.15 -1.16 -14.67
CA PHE A 155 20.50 -2.58 -14.70
C PHE A 155 19.65 -3.38 -15.68
N LYS A 156 18.35 -3.07 -15.76
CA LYS A 156 17.42 -3.69 -16.69
C LYS A 156 16.21 -2.77 -16.90
N GLU A 157 15.87 -2.51 -18.16
CA GLU A 157 14.70 -1.72 -18.51
C GLU A 157 13.41 -2.33 -17.90
N GLY A 158 12.57 -1.48 -17.30
CA GLY A 158 11.33 -1.89 -16.65
C GLY A 158 11.50 -2.52 -15.27
N TRP A 159 12.74 -2.72 -14.79
CA TRP A 159 12.96 -3.31 -13.47
C TRP A 159 12.53 -2.39 -12.33
N GLY A 160 12.62 -1.07 -12.53
CA GLY A 160 12.16 -0.07 -11.56
C GLY A 160 10.65 -0.16 -11.24
N GLN A 161 9.82 -0.72 -12.13
CA GLN A 161 8.38 -0.90 -11.87
C GLN A 161 8.10 -2.08 -10.92
N ILE A 162 8.97 -3.10 -10.92
CA ILE A 162 8.75 -4.34 -10.17
C ILE A 162 9.60 -4.46 -8.91
N ILE A 163 10.63 -3.63 -8.74
CA ILE A 163 11.56 -3.73 -7.61
C ILE A 163 10.88 -3.50 -6.26
N PHE A 164 10.02 -2.48 -6.15
CA PHE A 164 9.30 -2.15 -4.91
C PHE A 164 8.19 -3.16 -4.55
N PRO A 165 7.34 -3.62 -5.50
CA PRO A 165 6.44 -4.74 -5.24
C PRO A 165 7.18 -6.00 -4.76
N SER A 166 8.28 -6.35 -5.42
CA SER A 166 9.09 -7.52 -5.04
C SER A 166 9.72 -7.34 -3.64
N ALA A 167 10.26 -6.16 -3.35
CA ALA A 167 10.82 -5.82 -2.05
C ALA A 167 9.75 -5.85 -0.94
N SER A 168 8.51 -5.43 -1.23
CA SER A 168 7.40 -5.47 -0.28
C SER A 168 7.04 -6.89 0.13
N GLU A 169 6.95 -7.81 -0.84
CA GLU A 169 6.74 -9.24 -0.56
C GLU A 169 7.90 -9.84 0.25
N MET A 170 9.14 -9.45 -0.06
CA MET A 170 10.31 -9.90 0.71
C MET A 170 10.30 -9.38 2.16
N VAL A 171 9.95 -8.11 2.38
CA VAL A 171 9.82 -7.53 3.72
C VAL A 171 8.70 -8.22 4.51
N ALA A 172 7.56 -8.50 3.88
CA ALA A 172 6.47 -9.25 4.51
C ALA A 172 6.92 -10.67 4.89
N HIS A 173 7.63 -11.36 4.00
CA HIS A 173 8.19 -12.69 4.28
C HIS A 173 9.22 -12.65 5.43
N LEU A 174 10.11 -11.66 5.46
CA LEU A 174 11.09 -11.50 6.55
C LEU A 174 10.40 -11.26 7.90
N LYS A 175 9.34 -10.44 7.92
CA LYS A 175 8.54 -10.19 9.14
C LYS A 175 7.86 -11.48 9.63
N HIS A 176 7.27 -12.27 8.73
CA HIS A 176 6.70 -13.57 9.10
C HIS A 176 7.76 -14.54 9.62
N LYS A 177 8.94 -14.55 8.99
CA LYS A 177 10.07 -15.37 9.41
C LYS A 177 10.54 -15.00 10.82
N GLU A 178 10.69 -13.71 11.10
CA GLU A 178 11.08 -13.19 12.41
C GLU A 178 10.08 -13.59 13.50
N ILE A 179 8.77 -13.40 13.26
CA ILE A 179 7.72 -13.82 14.20
C ILE A 179 7.77 -15.33 14.43
N TYR A 180 7.91 -16.12 13.36
CA TYR A 180 7.95 -17.57 13.43
C TYR A 180 9.11 -18.09 14.29
N TYR A 181 10.32 -17.56 14.11
CA TYR A 181 11.47 -17.92 14.95
C TYR A 181 11.35 -17.35 16.36
N GLY A 182 10.85 -16.12 16.52
CA GLY A 182 10.65 -15.48 17.82
C GLY A 182 9.67 -16.24 18.73
N ILE A 183 8.67 -16.95 18.17
CA ILE A 183 7.77 -17.81 18.95
C ILE A 183 8.54 -18.91 19.68
N LYS A 184 9.60 -19.47 19.08
CA LYS A 184 10.42 -20.51 19.72
C LYS A 184 11.19 -19.96 20.91
N ASP A 185 11.82 -18.80 20.75
CA ASP A 185 12.63 -18.16 21.79
C ASP A 185 11.77 -17.65 22.96
N GLN A 186 10.61 -17.06 22.65
CA GLN A 186 9.62 -16.65 23.65
C GLN A 186 9.12 -17.86 24.45
N ARG A 187 8.83 -18.97 23.77
CA ARG A 187 8.41 -20.20 24.43
C ARG A 187 9.48 -20.71 25.40
N GLU A 188 10.74 -20.76 25.00
CA GLU A 188 11.82 -21.18 25.90
C GLU A 188 11.94 -20.27 27.13
N THR A 189 11.81 -18.96 26.92
CA THR A 189 11.87 -17.96 27.99
C THR A 189 10.72 -18.14 28.99
N GLU A 190 9.50 -18.33 28.51
CA GLU A 190 8.34 -18.60 29.35
C GLU A 190 8.44 -19.94 30.09
N ILE A 191 8.93 -21.00 29.42
CA ILE A 191 9.20 -22.29 30.06
C ILE A 191 10.20 -22.12 31.21
N ARG A 192 11.31 -21.40 30.96
CA ARG A 192 12.33 -21.13 31.98
C ARG A 192 11.76 -20.34 33.17
N LYS A 193 10.86 -19.39 32.90
CA LYS A 193 10.16 -18.63 33.95
C LYS A 193 9.23 -19.52 34.77
N LEU A 194 8.41 -20.34 34.12
CA LEU A 194 7.50 -21.28 34.78
C LEU A 194 8.25 -22.34 35.60
N GLN A 195 9.39 -22.83 35.11
CA GLN A 195 10.25 -23.75 35.86
C GLN A 195 10.82 -23.11 37.13
N LYS A 196 11.27 -21.85 37.06
CA LYS A 196 11.72 -21.09 38.24
C LYS A 196 10.59 -20.87 39.25
N GLU A 197 9.38 -20.64 38.76
CA GLU A 197 8.17 -20.47 39.58
C GLU A 197 7.58 -21.81 40.07
N GLY A 198 8.17 -22.95 39.72
CA GLY A 198 7.69 -24.29 40.11
C GLY A 198 6.33 -24.68 39.50
N LYS A 199 5.88 -23.97 38.46
CA LYS A 199 4.60 -24.20 37.79
C LYS A 199 4.74 -25.26 36.69
N PRO A 200 3.70 -26.06 36.41
CA PRO A 200 3.75 -27.07 35.36
C PRO A 200 3.91 -26.40 33.99
N VAL A 201 4.83 -26.93 33.18
CA VAL A 201 5.10 -26.43 31.83
C VAL A 201 3.96 -26.88 30.90
N PRO A 202 3.25 -25.93 30.25
CA PRO A 202 2.18 -26.28 29.32
C PRO A 202 2.76 -26.95 28.07
N LYS A 203 2.16 -28.07 27.66
CA LYS A 203 2.52 -28.75 26.40
C LYS A 203 2.00 -27.91 25.22
N PRO A 204 2.77 -27.74 24.13
CA PRO A 204 2.31 -27.03 22.95
C PRO A 204 1.10 -27.72 22.32
N THR A 205 -0.03 -27.02 22.21
CA THR A 205 -1.21 -27.51 21.46
C THR A 205 -1.00 -27.45 19.94
N VAL A 206 -0.08 -26.60 19.48
CA VAL A 206 0.27 -26.45 18.06
C VAL A 206 1.78 -26.62 17.91
N GLU A 207 2.19 -27.69 17.24
CA GLU A 207 3.56 -27.86 16.78
C GLU A 207 3.77 -26.99 15.54
N LEU A 208 4.84 -26.18 15.57
CA LEU A 208 5.15 -25.25 14.48
C LEU A 208 5.63 -26.09 13.28
N PRO A 209 4.93 -26.06 12.13
CA PRO A 209 5.37 -26.82 10.95
C PRO A 209 6.73 -26.27 10.48
N PRO A 210 7.68 -27.11 10.04
CA PRO A 210 8.97 -26.65 9.56
C PRO A 210 8.76 -25.64 8.43
N LEU A 211 9.43 -24.48 8.53
CA LEU A 211 9.35 -23.43 7.53
C LEU A 211 10.16 -23.86 6.30
N VAL A 212 9.63 -24.80 5.51
CA VAL A 212 10.21 -25.22 4.24
C VAL A 212 9.87 -24.14 3.22
N THR A 213 10.74 -23.15 3.08
CA THR A 213 10.86 -22.44 1.80
C THR A 213 11.52 -23.43 0.84
N PRO A 214 10.84 -23.96 -0.19
CA PRO A 214 11.47 -24.85 -1.14
C PRO A 214 12.64 -24.10 -1.80
N PRO A 215 13.87 -24.64 -1.78
CA PRO A 215 14.95 -24.09 -2.58
C PRO A 215 14.62 -24.32 -4.06
N GLY A 216 14.22 -23.27 -4.79
CA GLY A 216 14.05 -23.34 -6.24
C GLY A 216 12.76 -22.77 -6.84
N THR A 217 12.17 -21.69 -6.29
CA THR A 217 11.14 -20.94 -7.05
C THR A 217 11.79 -20.29 -8.29
N THR A 218 11.85 -21.02 -9.40
CA THR A 218 12.20 -20.48 -10.72
C THR A 218 11.07 -19.57 -11.19
N ILE A 219 11.32 -18.27 -11.14
CA ILE A 219 10.47 -17.25 -11.77
C ILE A 219 10.66 -17.39 -13.28
N GLN A 220 9.74 -18.07 -13.98
CA GLN A 220 9.67 -17.98 -15.43
C GLN A 220 9.03 -16.63 -15.79
N VAL A 221 9.85 -15.67 -16.17
CA VAL A 221 9.38 -14.43 -16.82
C VAL A 221 9.00 -14.79 -18.24
N GLN A 222 7.71 -15.01 -18.49
CA GLN A 222 7.19 -15.15 -19.84
C GLN A 222 7.27 -13.77 -20.51
N ALA A 223 8.24 -13.59 -21.41
CA ALA A 223 8.24 -12.42 -22.30
C ALA A 223 6.96 -12.43 -23.16
N PRO A 224 6.38 -11.27 -23.50
CA PRO A 224 5.25 -11.23 -24.41
C PRO A 224 5.67 -11.86 -25.74
N GLN A 225 4.96 -12.93 -26.13
CA GLN A 225 5.17 -13.60 -27.41
C GLN A 225 5.05 -12.59 -28.55
N GLN A 226 6.17 -12.41 -29.27
CA GLN A 226 6.16 -11.88 -30.62
C GLN A 226 5.24 -12.76 -31.47
N ALA A 227 4.14 -12.17 -31.92
CA ALA A 227 3.22 -12.79 -32.87
C ALA A 227 3.93 -12.94 -34.22
N ASN A 228 4.47 -14.13 -34.46
CA ASN A 228 5.01 -14.52 -35.75
C ASN A 228 3.85 -14.99 -36.63
N GLY A 229 3.31 -14.07 -37.44
CA GLY A 229 2.30 -14.34 -38.44
C GLY A 229 2.62 -13.57 -39.73
N ALA A 230 3.25 -14.24 -40.69
CA ALA A 230 3.35 -13.78 -42.07
C ALA A 230 2.14 -14.34 -42.88
N PRO A 231 1.85 -13.85 -44.09
CA PRO A 231 0.78 -12.89 -44.32
C PRO A 231 -0.35 -13.44 -45.22
N SER A 232 -1.52 -12.81 -45.20
CA SER A 232 -2.51 -12.95 -46.28
C SER A 232 -3.28 -11.63 -46.47
N PRO A 233 -3.71 -11.33 -47.71
CA PRO A 233 -3.66 -9.98 -48.25
C PRO A 233 -4.92 -9.13 -48.02
N LEU A 234 -4.70 -7.82 -48.00
CA LEU A 234 -5.68 -6.73 -47.90
C LEU A 234 -6.62 -6.64 -49.11
N PRO A 235 -7.87 -6.17 -48.92
CA PRO A 235 -8.56 -5.33 -49.89
C PRO A 235 -8.43 -3.82 -49.51
N PRO A 236 -8.52 -2.91 -50.48
CA PRO A 236 -7.96 -1.56 -50.38
C PRO A 236 -8.98 -0.51 -49.90
N GLY A 237 -8.48 0.47 -49.13
CA GLY A 237 -9.09 1.80 -49.06
C GLY A 237 -9.38 2.31 -47.65
N ALA A 238 -8.72 3.44 -47.33
CA ALA A 238 -9.20 4.57 -46.53
C ALA A 238 -8.44 4.87 -45.21
N VAL A 239 -7.48 5.79 -45.38
CA VAL A 239 -7.23 7.04 -44.62
C VAL A 239 -6.86 7.03 -43.13
N LEU A 240 -5.76 7.76 -42.87
CA LEU A 240 -5.20 8.20 -41.60
C LEU A 240 -6.14 9.21 -40.88
N SER A 241 -6.26 9.09 -39.56
CA SER A 241 -6.32 10.26 -38.65
C SER A 241 -6.18 9.91 -37.16
N GLY A 242 -5.07 10.36 -36.59
CA GLY A 242 -4.95 11.08 -35.31
C GLY A 242 -5.52 10.49 -34.01
N ALA A 243 -4.63 10.13 -33.08
CA ALA A 243 -4.92 10.17 -31.64
C ALA A 243 -3.65 10.48 -30.81
N GLN A 244 -3.67 11.63 -30.11
CA GLN A 244 -2.98 11.82 -28.82
C GLN A 244 -3.93 11.38 -27.67
N PRO A 245 -3.60 11.58 -26.38
CA PRO A 245 -2.64 10.84 -25.55
C PRO A 245 -3.35 10.14 -24.35
N LEU A 246 -2.64 9.21 -23.71
CA LEU A 246 -3.05 8.51 -22.48
C LEU A 246 -2.72 9.32 -21.22
N PRO A 247 -3.58 9.25 -20.17
CA PRO A 247 -3.10 9.00 -18.81
C PRO A 247 -4.01 7.98 -18.06
N PRO A 248 -3.79 7.68 -16.76
CA PRO A 248 -2.98 6.57 -16.26
C PRO A 248 -3.85 5.44 -15.64
N ALA A 249 -3.45 4.18 -15.85
CA ALA A 249 -4.02 3.06 -15.11
C ALA A 249 -3.10 2.69 -13.95
N GLY A 250 -3.56 2.99 -12.73
CA GLY A 250 -3.08 2.37 -11.51
C GLY A 250 -3.64 0.95 -11.35
N ALA A 251 -2.75 0.08 -10.91
CA ALA A 251 -2.94 -1.03 -9.96
C ALA A 251 -4.29 -1.76 -9.91
N ALA A 252 -4.29 -2.98 -10.47
CA ALA A 252 -4.82 -4.16 -9.78
C ALA A 252 -3.57 -4.97 -9.36
N ASP A 253 -3.27 -5.04 -8.07
CA ASP A 253 -3.91 -5.87 -7.04
C ASP A 253 -3.52 -7.35 -7.15
N ALA A 254 -2.95 -7.80 -6.03
CA ALA A 254 -2.46 -9.12 -5.78
C ALA A 254 -3.63 -9.99 -5.30
N GLY A 255 -3.72 -11.19 -5.85
CA GLY A 255 -4.64 -12.19 -5.33
C GLY A 255 -4.27 -13.55 -5.88
N THR A 256 -3.38 -14.25 -5.20
CA THR A 256 -3.28 -15.71 -5.29
C THR A 256 -4.67 -16.33 -5.09
N PRO A 257 -4.99 -17.41 -5.80
CA PRO A 257 -5.37 -18.59 -5.03
C PRO A 257 -4.77 -19.89 -5.57
N THR A 258 -4.53 -20.76 -4.60
CA THR A 258 -4.05 -22.12 -4.66
C THR A 258 -5.02 -23.05 -5.41
N GLY A 259 -4.48 -23.93 -6.24
CA GLY A 259 -4.85 -25.35 -6.23
C GLY A 259 -5.90 -25.86 -7.23
N THR A 260 -5.37 -26.35 -8.36
CA THR A 260 -5.84 -27.51 -9.17
C THR A 260 -7.15 -27.41 -10.00
N GLY A 261 -6.98 -27.40 -11.32
CA GLY A 261 -7.98 -27.86 -12.31
C GLY A 261 -8.87 -26.77 -12.92
N GLN A 262 -8.38 -26.06 -13.95
CA GLN A 262 -9.17 -25.07 -14.70
C GLN A 262 -10.22 -25.74 -15.61
N GLN A 263 -11.50 -25.65 -15.22
CA GLN A 263 -12.61 -25.54 -16.17
C GLN A 263 -13.11 -24.10 -16.13
N GLN A 264 -13.02 -23.42 -17.29
CA GLN A 264 -13.53 -22.08 -17.54
C GLN A 264 -15.06 -22.05 -17.44
N ILE A 265 -15.59 -21.16 -16.59
CA ILE A 265 -16.96 -20.64 -16.72
C ILE A 265 -16.85 -19.14 -16.97
N LYS A 266 -17.21 -18.74 -18.19
CA LYS A 266 -17.18 -17.35 -18.68
C LYS A 266 -18.51 -16.69 -18.34
N MET A 267 -18.52 -15.78 -17.36
CA MET A 267 -19.70 -15.03 -16.95
C MET A 267 -19.80 -13.73 -17.78
N GLN A 268 -20.75 -13.64 -18.70
CA GLN A 268 -21.01 -12.43 -19.49
C GLN A 268 -22.17 -11.66 -18.83
N LEU A 269 -21.87 -10.62 -18.04
CA LEU A 269 -22.91 -9.72 -17.53
C LEU A 269 -23.37 -8.74 -18.63
N PRO A 270 -24.67 -8.43 -18.72
CA PRO A 270 -25.17 -7.39 -19.63
C PRO A 270 -24.54 -6.02 -19.32
N PRO A 271 -24.14 -5.24 -20.34
CA PRO A 271 -23.36 -4.00 -20.17
C PRO A 271 -24.06 -2.91 -19.36
N GLN A 272 -25.40 -2.94 -19.31
CA GLN A 272 -26.21 -1.96 -18.59
C GLN A 272 -26.08 -2.09 -17.07
N ILE A 273 -25.92 -3.31 -16.55
CA ILE A 273 -25.80 -3.59 -15.12
C ILE A 273 -24.37 -3.29 -14.64
N ALA A 274 -23.37 -3.62 -15.47
CA ALA A 274 -21.97 -3.27 -15.20
C ALA A 274 -21.77 -1.75 -15.10
N ALA A 275 -22.42 -0.97 -15.99
CA ALA A 275 -22.38 0.48 -15.95
C ALA A 275 -23.07 1.06 -14.69
N ALA A 276 -24.18 0.49 -14.24
CA ALA A 276 -24.87 0.92 -13.02
C ALA A 276 -24.04 0.67 -11.74
N ILE A 277 -23.35 -0.47 -11.66
CA ILE A 277 -22.48 -0.80 -10.52
C ILE A 277 -21.24 0.11 -10.50
N GLN A 278 -20.66 0.42 -11.67
CA GLN A 278 -19.53 1.34 -11.78
C GLN A 278 -19.92 2.79 -11.45
N ALA A 279 -21.11 3.24 -11.87
CA ALA A 279 -21.61 4.58 -11.55
C ALA A 279 -21.85 4.77 -10.05
N ASN A 280 -22.11 3.69 -9.31
CA ASN A 280 -22.37 3.71 -7.86
C ASN A 280 -21.14 3.30 -7.02
N GLY A 281 -19.92 3.46 -7.57
CA GLY A 281 -18.68 3.20 -6.85
C GLY A 281 -18.46 1.74 -6.44
N GLY A 282 -19.07 0.79 -7.15
CA GLY A 282 -18.97 -0.65 -6.86
C GLY A 282 -19.95 -1.16 -5.80
N GLN A 283 -20.83 -0.30 -5.24
CA GLN A 283 -21.80 -0.73 -4.23
C GLN A 283 -23.11 -1.20 -4.86
N ILE A 284 -23.48 -2.45 -4.58
CA ILE A 284 -24.74 -3.06 -5.02
C ILE A 284 -25.85 -2.62 -4.06
N THR A 285 -26.81 -1.82 -4.54
CA THR A 285 -27.96 -1.40 -3.73
C THR A 285 -29.08 -2.47 -3.73
N PRO A 286 -29.89 -2.55 -2.65
CA PRO A 286 -30.90 -3.60 -2.48
C PRO A 286 -31.94 -3.67 -3.61
N GLN A 287 -32.18 -2.57 -4.33
CA GLN A 287 -33.11 -2.52 -5.46
C GLN A 287 -32.54 -3.16 -6.74
N MET A 288 -31.22 -3.38 -6.83
CA MET A 288 -30.54 -3.97 -7.99
C MET A 288 -30.47 -5.51 -7.93
N LEU A 289 -30.68 -6.08 -6.74
CA LEU A 289 -30.60 -7.52 -6.49
C LEU A 289 -31.55 -8.38 -7.35
N PRO A 290 -32.82 -7.99 -7.61
CA PRO A 290 -33.72 -8.80 -8.43
C PRO A 290 -33.26 -8.89 -9.89
N ALA A 291 -32.69 -7.80 -10.42
CA ALA A 291 -32.20 -7.74 -11.80
C ALA A 291 -30.91 -8.55 -11.99
N ILE A 292 -30.02 -8.56 -10.99
CA ILE A 292 -28.80 -9.39 -10.98
C ILE A 292 -29.17 -10.88 -10.87
N ALA A 293 -30.18 -11.23 -10.06
CA ALA A 293 -30.67 -12.60 -9.92
C ALA A 293 -31.30 -13.13 -11.22
N GLN A 294 -32.06 -12.31 -11.95
CA GLN A 294 -32.64 -12.69 -13.25
C GLN A 294 -31.57 -12.84 -14.34
N ALA A 295 -30.56 -11.97 -14.36
CA ALA A 295 -29.48 -12.03 -15.35
C ALA A 295 -28.58 -13.27 -15.19
N ASN A 296 -28.55 -13.88 -14.01
CA ASN A 296 -27.71 -15.04 -13.70
C ASN A 296 -28.48 -16.37 -13.54
N GLY A 297 -29.64 -16.49 -14.19
CA GLY A 297 -30.43 -17.73 -14.18
C GLY A 297 -30.91 -18.18 -12.79
N GLY A 298 -31.02 -17.25 -11.84
CA GLY A 298 -31.47 -17.54 -10.47
C GLY A 298 -30.39 -18.06 -9.51
N GLN A 299 -29.12 -18.16 -9.92
CA GLN A 299 -28.04 -18.58 -9.02
C GLN A 299 -27.22 -17.38 -8.54
N LEU A 300 -27.45 -17.01 -7.28
CA LEU A 300 -26.62 -16.07 -6.53
C LEU A 300 -25.49 -16.84 -5.82
N PRO A 301 -24.28 -16.26 -5.70
CA PRO A 301 -23.19 -16.90 -4.98
C PRO A 301 -23.57 -17.15 -3.50
N PRO A 302 -23.07 -18.23 -2.86
CA PRO A 302 -23.51 -18.69 -1.54
C PRO A 302 -23.60 -17.61 -0.43
N PRO A 303 -22.65 -16.66 -0.30
CA PRO A 303 -22.74 -15.65 0.76
C PRO A 303 -23.89 -14.65 0.54
N LEU A 304 -24.24 -14.34 -0.71
CA LEU A 304 -25.39 -13.47 -1.02
C LEU A 304 -26.72 -14.20 -0.84
N LEU A 305 -26.75 -15.51 -1.11
CA LEU A 305 -27.93 -16.35 -0.85
C LEU A 305 -28.25 -16.38 0.66
N ALA A 306 -27.23 -16.54 1.51
CA ALA A 306 -27.39 -16.53 2.97
C ALA A 306 -27.95 -15.19 3.47
N MET A 307 -27.49 -14.07 2.90
CA MET A 307 -27.96 -12.74 3.27
C MET A 307 -29.41 -12.48 2.82
N VAL A 308 -29.79 -12.92 1.61
CA VAL A 308 -31.18 -12.83 1.13
C VAL A 308 -32.11 -13.70 1.98
N GLN A 309 -31.67 -14.91 2.34
CA GLN A 309 -32.45 -15.80 3.18
C GLN A 309 -32.64 -15.24 4.60
N GLN A 310 -31.60 -14.60 5.15
CA GLN A 310 -31.69 -13.91 6.44
C GLN A 310 -32.64 -12.71 6.39
N ALA A 311 -32.61 -11.93 5.30
CA ALA A 311 -33.52 -10.80 5.10
C ALA A 311 -34.99 -11.25 4.93
N GLN A 312 -35.25 -12.32 4.18
CA GLN A 312 -36.59 -12.89 4.06
C GLN A 312 -37.11 -13.44 5.40
N MET A 313 -36.24 -14.04 6.21
CA MET A 313 -36.61 -14.57 7.52
C MET A 313 -36.99 -13.45 8.50
N GLN A 314 -36.27 -12.31 8.48
CA GLN A 314 -36.67 -11.13 9.25
C GLN A 314 -37.99 -10.52 8.76
N ALA A 315 -38.21 -10.46 7.44
CA ALA A 315 -39.46 -9.94 6.89
C ALA A 315 -40.68 -10.82 7.25
N GLN A 316 -40.52 -12.15 7.23
CA GLN A 316 -41.58 -13.07 7.66
C GLN A 316 -41.83 -12.99 9.17
N ALA A 317 -40.80 -12.80 10.00
CA ALA A 317 -40.96 -12.61 11.44
C ALA A 317 -41.76 -11.33 11.75
N LEU A 318 -41.50 -10.23 11.03
CA LEU A 318 -42.26 -8.98 11.13
C LEU A 318 -43.71 -9.13 10.64
N ALA A 319 -43.94 -9.86 9.55
CA ALA A 319 -45.29 -10.13 9.03
C ALA A 319 -46.11 -11.03 9.97
N ALA A 320 -45.49 -12.04 10.59
CA ALA A 320 -46.15 -12.88 11.59
C ALA A 320 -46.53 -12.09 12.85
N GLN A 321 -45.70 -11.11 13.24
CA GLN A 321 -45.98 -10.22 14.36
C GLN A 321 -47.14 -9.24 14.05
N GLN A 322 -47.29 -8.82 12.79
CA GLN A 322 -48.44 -8.01 12.35
C GLN A 322 -49.74 -8.82 12.29
N GLN A 323 -49.70 -10.09 11.87
CA GLN A 323 -50.89 -10.96 11.89
C GLN A 323 -51.38 -11.28 13.31
N GLN A 324 -50.47 -11.36 14.29
CA GLN A 324 -50.86 -11.44 15.70
C GLN A 324 -51.49 -10.14 16.23
N ALA A 325 -51.13 -8.98 15.67
CA ALA A 325 -51.73 -7.71 16.02
C ALA A 325 -53.10 -7.49 15.35
N GLU A 326 -53.30 -7.97 14.12
CA GLU A 326 -54.58 -7.86 13.38
C GLU A 326 -55.63 -8.90 13.81
N GLY A 327 -55.23 -10.01 14.44
CA GLY A 327 -56.16 -10.98 15.03
C GLY A 327 -56.90 -10.48 16.29
N SER A 328 -56.57 -9.30 16.80
CA SER A 328 -57.11 -8.77 18.07
C SER A 328 -58.15 -7.64 17.90
N LEU A 329 -58.62 -7.34 16.68
CA LEU A 329 -59.59 -6.26 16.44
C LEU A 329 -60.73 -6.71 15.50
N LEU A 330 -61.65 -7.53 16.03
CA LEU A 330 -63.03 -7.57 15.55
C LEU A 330 -63.82 -6.42 16.22
N PRO A 331 -64.67 -5.68 15.48
CA PRO A 331 -65.33 -4.47 15.99
C PRO A 331 -66.49 -4.77 16.97
N PRO A 332 -66.85 -3.80 17.84
CA PRO A 332 -67.81 -3.99 18.91
C PRO A 332 -69.27 -3.92 18.43
N SER A 333 -70.10 -4.84 18.92
CA SER A 333 -71.56 -4.77 18.82
C SER A 333 -72.11 -4.10 20.09
N PRO A 334 -73.07 -3.15 20.01
CA PRO A 334 -73.47 -2.36 21.16
C PRO A 334 -74.62 -3.02 21.94
N GLY A 335 -74.45 -3.07 23.26
CA GLY A 335 -75.55 -3.04 24.22
C GLY A 335 -76.14 -4.38 24.62
N SER A 336 -75.84 -4.81 25.84
CA SER A 336 -76.89 -5.13 26.79
C SER A 336 -76.36 -5.06 28.23
N LYS A 337 -77.12 -4.37 29.08
CA LYS A 337 -77.01 -4.39 30.54
C LYS A 337 -77.16 -5.83 31.04
N ALA A 338 -76.38 -6.22 32.06
CA ALA A 338 -76.91 -6.90 33.26
C ALA A 338 -75.78 -7.28 34.23
N ALA A 339 -76.05 -7.00 35.52
CA ALA A 339 -75.72 -7.79 36.72
C ALA A 339 -74.26 -8.26 36.92
N LYS A 340 -73.54 -7.81 37.95
CA LYS A 340 -73.71 -8.07 39.40
C LYS A 340 -73.41 -9.54 39.78
N VAL A 341 -72.75 -9.67 40.94
CA VAL A 341 -72.53 -10.84 41.82
C VAL A 341 -71.12 -11.43 41.67
N GLU A 342 -70.19 -11.14 42.58
CA GLU A 342 -69.91 -11.86 43.86
C GLU A 342 -69.30 -13.24 43.60
N ASP A 343 -68.08 -13.48 44.08
CA ASP A 343 -67.84 -14.34 45.27
C ASP A 343 -66.42 -14.95 45.29
N ALA A 344 -65.92 -15.08 46.53
CA ALA A 344 -64.85 -15.92 47.05
C ALA A 344 -63.40 -15.69 46.56
N GLY A 345 -62.40 -15.58 47.42
CA GLY A 345 -62.32 -15.97 48.83
C GLY A 345 -60.96 -16.63 49.10
N GLU A 346 -60.47 -16.42 50.33
CA GLU A 346 -59.42 -17.16 51.05
C GLU A 346 -57.99 -17.16 50.47
N ASP A 347 -57.00 -16.53 51.12
CA ASP A 347 -56.24 -16.93 52.34
C ASP A 347 -54.80 -17.22 51.82
N ASP A 348 -53.69 -16.75 52.39
CA ASP A 348 -53.30 -16.43 53.77
C ASP A 348 -52.18 -15.36 53.70
#